data_AF-A0A944WNF6-F1
#
_entry.id   AF-A0A944WNF6-F1
#
_cell.length_a   1.000
_cell.length_b   1.000
_cell.length_c   1.000
_cell.angle_alpha   90.00
_cell.angle_beta   90.00
_cell.angle_gamma   90.00
#
_symmetry.space_group_name_H-M   'P 1'
#
loop_
_entity.id
_entity.type
_entity.pdbx_description
1 polymer ?
#
loop_
_entity_poly.entity_id
_entity_poly.type
_entity_poly.pdbx_seq_one_letter_code
_entity_poly.pdbx_strand_id
1 'polypeptide(L)'
;MCGIVGLYLKNAELQSQLGSMFQPMLVEMSSRGPDSAGVAIYRNPVELGQTKFSLAHDDPDFSWETLETELAATLQCSVSIKTVGTHCILVTDADEAKVVRWLKNSQSVPDVLAE
;
A
#
# COMPACT_ATOMS: atom_id res chain seq x y z
N MET A 1 22.97 -3.53 -10.90
CA MET A 1 22.99 -2.24 -10.20
C MET A 1 21.57 -1.69 -10.24
N CYS A 2 20.79 -1.89 -9.17
CA CYS A 2 19.42 -1.40 -9.08
C CYS A 2 19.47 0.04 -8.55
N GLY A 3 19.15 1.02 -9.39
CA GLY A 3 19.14 2.43 -9.00
C GLY A 3 17.72 2.91 -8.71
N ILE A 4 17.54 3.64 -7.62
CA ILE A 4 16.28 4.33 -7.29
C ILE A 4 16.41 5.78 -7.78
N VAL A 5 15.38 6.26 -8.47
CA VAL A 5 15.26 7.68 -8.85
C VAL A 5 14.08 8.29 -8.11
N GLY A 6 14.24 9.51 -7.62
CA GLY A 6 13.20 10.22 -6.88
C GLY A 6 13.08 11.68 -7.34
N LEU A 7 11.85 12.19 -7.38
CA LEU A 7 11.55 13.59 -7.66
C LEU A 7 11.08 14.27 -6.37
N TYR A 8 11.84 15.25 -5.89
CA TYR A 8 11.48 16.04 -4.70
C TYR A 8 11.19 17.49 -5.08
N LEU A 9 9.92 17.89 -5.00
CA LEU A 9 9.48 19.25 -5.33
C LEU A 9 9.63 20.18 -4.13
N LYS A 10 10.61 21.09 -4.18
CA LYS A 10 10.80 22.14 -3.16
C LYS A 10 9.79 23.29 -3.29
N ASN A 11 9.34 23.58 -4.51
CA ASN A 11 8.30 24.59 -4.75
C ASN A 11 6.92 23.93 -4.68
N ALA A 12 6.10 24.36 -3.71
CA ALA A 12 4.73 23.87 -3.53
C ALA A 12 3.82 24.15 -4.73
N GLU A 13 4.06 25.21 -5.50
CA GLU A 13 3.27 25.56 -6.69
C GLU A 13 3.36 24.49 -7.80
N LEU A 14 4.43 23.68 -7.78
CA LEU A 14 4.67 22.62 -8.76
C LEU A 14 3.97 21.30 -8.41
N GLN A 15 3.38 21.15 -7.22
CA GLN A 15 2.77 19.89 -6.78
C GLN A 15 1.60 19.44 -7.67
N SER A 16 0.83 20.39 -8.20
CA SER A 16 -0.26 20.12 -9.15
C SER A 16 0.23 19.49 -10.46
N GLN A 17 1.49 19.72 -10.82
CA GLN A 17 2.16 19.20 -12.02
C GLN A 17 2.99 17.94 -11.74
N LEU A 18 2.94 17.39 -10.51
CA LEU A 18 3.76 16.24 -10.13
C LEU A 18 3.56 15.06 -11.09
N GLY A 19 2.32 14.78 -11.49
CA GLY A 19 2.00 13.71 -12.43
C GLY A 19 2.67 13.89 -13.79
N SER A 20 2.63 15.09 -14.39
CA SER A 20 3.22 15.35 -15.70
C SER A 20 4.75 15.33 -15.66
N MET A 21 5.37 15.72 -14.55
CA MET A 21 6.82 15.61 -14.35
C MET A 21 7.27 14.18 -14.07
N PHE A 22 6.45 13.39 -13.38
CA PHE A 22 6.79 12.02 -13.00
C PHE A 22 6.56 11.00 -14.13
N GLN A 23 5.54 11.21 -14.96
CA GLN A 23 5.23 10.35 -16.10
C GLN A 23 6.44 10.04 -17.02
N PRO A 24 7.23 11.02 -17.52
CA PRO A 24 8.38 10.72 -18.37
C PRO A 24 9.43 9.87 -17.64
N MET A 25 9.61 10.05 -16.33
CA MET A 25 10.52 9.22 -15.54
C MET A 25 10.08 7.76 -15.51
N LEU A 26 8.77 7.49 -15.33
CA LEU A 26 8.22 6.13 -15.37
C LEU A 26 8.39 5.47 -16.75
N VAL A 27 8.17 6.23 -17.83
CA VAL A 27 8.36 5.73 -19.21
C VAL A 27 9.81 5.31 -19.42
N GLU A 28 10.78 6.14 -19.04
CA GLU A 28 12.19 5.78 -19.14
C GLU A 28 12.55 4.55 -18.28
N MET A 29 11.93 4.38 -17.12
CA MET A 29 12.13 3.20 -16.27
C MET A 29 11.56 1.93 -16.89
N SER A 30 10.46 1.99 -17.63
CA SER A 30 9.88 0.83 -18.32
C SER A 30 10.80 0.24 -19.40
N SER A 31 11.75 1.02 -19.94
CA SER A 31 12.78 0.50 -20.87
C SER A 31 13.65 -0.59 -20.27
N ARG A 32 13.65 -0.73 -18.93
CA ARG A 32 14.39 -1.75 -18.16
C ARG A 32 13.58 -3.02 -17.88
N GLY A 33 12.32 -3.07 -18.33
CA GLY A 33 11.40 -4.20 -18.18
C GLY A 33 10.08 -3.80 -17.49
N PRO A 34 9.02 -4.61 -17.64
CA PRO A 34 7.69 -4.30 -17.09
C PRO A 34 7.72 -4.15 -15.56
N ASP A 35 8.59 -4.90 -14.88
CA ASP A 35 8.71 -4.87 -13.42
C ASP A 35 9.57 -3.69 -12.92
N SER A 36 10.17 -2.92 -13.82
CA SER A 36 11.05 -1.79 -13.47
C SER A 36 10.29 -0.47 -13.28
N ALA A 37 9.02 -0.40 -13.64
CA ALA A 37 8.20 0.80 -13.49
C ALA A 37 7.07 0.55 -12.49
N GLY A 38 7.22 1.07 -11.27
CA GLY A 38 6.21 1.02 -10.22
C GLY A 38 6.25 2.30 -9.39
N VAL A 39 5.12 2.66 -8.79
CA VAL A 39 5.02 3.80 -7.87
C VAL A 39 4.15 3.44 -6.67
N ALA A 40 4.62 3.82 -5.49
CA ALA A 40 3.83 3.82 -4.26
C ALA A 40 3.52 5.27 -3.87
N ILE A 41 2.25 5.57 -3.62
CA ILE A 41 1.79 6.91 -3.24
C ILE A 41 1.43 6.92 -1.76
N TYR A 42 2.30 7.51 -0.95
CA TYR A 42 2.08 7.71 0.48
C TYR A 42 1.38 9.05 0.71
N ARG A 43 0.12 8.98 1.14
CA ARG A 43 -0.70 10.14 1.53
C ARG A 43 -1.56 9.79 2.73
N ASN A 44 -2.14 10.81 3.38
CA ASN A 44 -3.06 10.65 4.51
C ASN A 44 -2.40 9.88 5.67
N PRO A 45 -1.54 10.52 6.47
CA PRO A 45 -1.00 9.89 7.68
C PRO A 45 -2.15 9.44 8.59
N VAL A 46 -1.93 8.33 9.29
CA VAL A 46 -2.88 7.81 10.30
C VAL A 46 -2.58 8.43 11.66
N GLU A 47 -3.49 8.25 12.61
CA GLU A 47 -3.33 8.78 13.96
C GLU A 47 -2.17 8.10 14.70
N LEU A 48 -1.68 8.75 15.76
CA LEU A 48 -0.64 8.17 16.61
C LEU A 48 -1.14 6.85 17.21
N GLY A 49 -0.32 5.80 17.10
CA GLY A 49 -0.68 4.46 17.58
C GLY A 49 -1.43 3.61 16.56
N GLN A 50 -1.65 4.12 15.34
CA GLN A 50 -2.16 3.34 14.22
C GLN A 50 -1.06 3.05 13.20
N THR A 51 -1.21 1.93 12.50
CA THR A 51 -0.39 1.51 11.36
C THR A 51 -1.27 1.36 10.13
N LYS A 52 -0.70 1.65 8.95
CA LYS A 52 -1.42 1.63 7.67
C LYS A 52 -0.73 0.70 6.68
N PHE A 53 -1.42 -0.36 6.30
CA PHE A 53 -0.93 -1.32 5.33
C PHE A 53 -1.56 -1.07 3.96
N SER A 54 -0.75 -1.21 2.91
CA SER A 54 -1.24 -1.35 1.54
C SER A 54 -1.18 -2.82 1.15
N LEU A 55 -2.34 -3.43 0.93
CA LEU A 55 -2.48 -4.85 0.62
C LEU A 55 -2.96 -5.02 -0.82
N ALA A 56 -2.56 -6.11 -1.48
CA ALA A 56 -3.04 -6.49 -2.80
C ALA A 56 -3.44 -7.96 -2.85
N HIS A 57 -4.39 -8.30 -3.71
CA HIS A 57 -4.77 -9.69 -3.96
C HIS A 57 -5.16 -9.86 -5.42
N ASP A 58 -4.70 -10.94 -6.07
CA ASP A 58 -4.92 -11.16 -7.51
C ASP A 58 -6.40 -11.43 -7.86
N ASP A 59 -7.14 -12.03 -6.93
CA ASP A 59 -8.58 -12.25 -7.06
C ASP A 59 -9.36 -10.93 -6.88
N PRO A 60 -10.05 -10.42 -7.93
CA PRO A 60 -10.87 -9.21 -7.82
C PRO A 60 -12.08 -9.37 -6.89
N ASP A 61 -12.51 -10.61 -6.63
CA ASP A 61 -13.64 -10.93 -5.76
C ASP A 61 -13.21 -11.26 -4.32
N PHE A 62 -11.93 -11.03 -3.98
CA PHE A 62 -11.42 -11.24 -2.63
C PHE A 62 -12.21 -10.42 -1.59
N SER A 63 -12.71 -11.11 -0.56
CA SER A 63 -13.52 -10.49 0.49
C SER A 63 -12.66 -9.75 1.51
N TRP A 64 -12.41 -8.47 1.24
CA TRP A 64 -11.75 -7.56 2.18
C TRP A 64 -12.54 -7.41 3.49
N GLU A 65 -13.87 -7.44 3.45
CA GLU A 65 -14.74 -7.35 4.64
C GLU A 65 -14.55 -8.55 5.59
N THR A 66 -14.37 -9.75 5.01
CA THR A 66 -14.03 -10.95 5.80
C THR A 66 -12.67 -10.77 6.48
N LEU A 67 -11.66 -10.30 5.73
CA LEU A 67 -10.33 -10.04 6.30
C LEU A 67 -10.37 -9.01 7.44
N GLU A 68 -11.12 -7.92 7.26
CA GLU A 68 -11.32 -6.89 8.31
C GLU A 68 -11.89 -7.53 9.59
N THR A 69 -12.97 -8.30 9.44
CA THR A 69 -13.67 -8.94 10.55
C THR A 69 -12.79 -9.95 11.29
N GLU A 70 -12.08 -10.81 10.55
CA GLU A 70 -11.23 -11.84 11.13
C GLU A 70 -9.99 -11.26 11.81
N LEU A 71 -9.36 -10.24 11.23
CA LEU A 71 -8.22 -9.56 11.83
C LEU A 71 -8.63 -8.85 13.13
N ALA A 72 -9.73 -8.09 13.09
CA ALA A 72 -10.26 -7.38 14.25
C ALA A 72 -10.59 -8.36 15.40
N ALA A 73 -11.24 -9.48 15.09
CA ALA A 73 -11.58 -10.50 16.07
C ALA A 73 -10.35 -11.22 16.64
N THR A 74 -9.37 -11.56 15.79
CA THR A 74 -8.19 -12.33 16.19
C THR A 74 -7.22 -11.51 17.04
N LEU A 75 -6.97 -10.26 16.65
CA LEU A 75 -6.02 -9.39 17.34
C LEU A 75 -6.68 -8.47 18.38
N GLN A 76 -8.01 -8.49 18.49
CA GLN A 76 -8.79 -7.65 19.41
C GLN A 76 -8.44 -6.17 19.27
N CYS A 77 -8.48 -5.69 18.03
CA CYS A 77 -8.00 -4.37 17.62
C CYS A 77 -9.04 -3.66 16.76
N SER A 78 -8.88 -2.35 16.57
CA SER A 78 -9.63 -1.62 15.54
C SER A 78 -9.03 -1.91 14.16
N VAL A 79 -9.88 -2.13 13.17
CA VAL A 79 -9.48 -2.32 11.77
C VAL A 79 -10.45 -1.52 10.90
N SER A 80 -9.93 -0.85 9.88
CA SER A 80 -10.73 -0.21 8.84
C SER A 80 -10.08 -0.50 7.50
N ILE A 81 -10.85 -1.03 6.55
CA ILE A 81 -10.38 -1.26 5.19
C ILE A 81 -11.03 -0.30 4.19
N LYS A 82 -10.22 0.23 3.28
CA LYS A 82 -10.67 0.94 2.08
C LYS A 82 -10.18 0.24 0.83
N THR A 83 -11.10 -0.38 0.10
CA THR A 83 -10.80 -1.09 -1.15
C THR A 83 -10.59 -0.13 -2.33
N VAL A 84 -9.63 -0.47 -3.19
CA VAL A 84 -9.28 0.22 -4.44
C VAL A 84 -8.92 -0.82 -5.50
N GLY A 85 -9.91 -1.28 -6.26
CA GLY A 85 -9.72 -2.39 -7.22
C GLY A 85 -9.29 -3.66 -6.50
N THR A 86 -8.20 -4.28 -6.95
CA THR A 86 -7.58 -5.48 -6.35
C THR A 86 -6.71 -5.19 -5.12
N HIS A 87 -6.70 -3.94 -4.66
CA HIS A 87 -5.89 -3.49 -3.52
C HIS A 87 -6.79 -2.98 -2.40
N CYS A 88 -6.23 -2.89 -1.20
CA CYS A 88 -6.88 -2.19 -0.10
C CYS A 88 -5.87 -1.41 0.75
N ILE A 89 -6.38 -0.38 1.42
CA ILE A 89 -5.68 0.31 2.49
C ILE A 89 -6.30 -0.15 3.80
N LEU A 90 -5.53 -0.84 4.63
CA LEU A 90 -5.92 -1.29 5.95
C LEU A 90 -5.30 -0.37 7.00
N VAL A 91 -6.11 0.13 7.92
CA VAL A 91 -5.63 0.90 9.08
C VAL A 91 -6.03 0.15 10.35
N THR A 92 -5.09 0.02 11.29
CA THR A 92 -5.32 -0.67 12.57
C THR A 92 -4.48 -0.09 13.70
N ASP A 93 -4.94 -0.23 14.93
CA ASP A 93 -4.18 0.06 16.16
C ASP A 93 -3.40 -1.16 16.71
N ALA A 94 -3.43 -2.29 16.00
CA ALA A 94 -2.65 -3.46 16.35
C ALA A 94 -1.15 -3.26 16.14
N ASP A 95 -0.36 -4.00 16.92
CA ASP A 95 1.08 -4.10 16.72
C ASP A 95 1.40 -4.63 15.32
N GLU A 96 2.24 -3.90 14.60
CA GLU A 96 2.60 -4.17 13.19
C GLU A 96 3.10 -5.60 12.99
N ALA A 97 4.01 -6.07 13.85
CA ALA A 97 4.59 -7.40 13.72
C ALA A 97 3.54 -8.50 13.91
N LYS A 98 2.53 -8.28 14.77
CA LYS A 98 1.40 -9.21 14.92
C LYS A 98 0.51 -9.21 13.67
N VAL A 99 0.24 -8.06 13.08
CA VAL A 99 -0.56 -7.94 11.84
C VAL A 99 0.14 -8.67 10.69
N VAL A 100 1.42 -8.37 10.46
CA VAL A 100 2.23 -9.02 9.41
C VAL A 100 2.29 -10.53 9.62
N ARG A 101 2.48 -10.99 10.86
CA ARG A 101 2.48 -12.42 11.18
C ARG A 101 1.12 -13.06 10.94
N TRP A 102 0.02 -12.38 11.27
CA TRP A 102 -1.32 -12.87 11.03
C TRP A 102 -1.58 -13.00 9.52
N LEU A 103 -1.31 -11.94 8.76
CA LEU A 103 -1.50 -11.92 7.29
C LEU A 103 -0.76 -13.07 6.60
N LYS A 104 0.49 -13.36 7.00
CA LYS A 104 1.29 -14.45 6.43
C LYS A 104 0.76 -15.86 6.73
N ASN A 105 -0.06 -16.03 7.77
CA ASN A 105 -0.59 -17.34 8.18
C ASN A 105 -2.03 -17.58 7.72
N SER A 106 -2.69 -16.57 7.15
CA SER A 106 -4.07 -16.68 6.65
C SER A 106 -4.13 -17.48 5.34
N GLN A 107 -5.21 -18.22 5.10
CA GLN A 107 -5.30 -19.20 3.99
C GLN A 107 -5.31 -18.59 2.58
N SER A 108 -5.62 -17.29 2.47
CA SER A 108 -5.56 -16.49 1.25
C SER A 108 -4.84 -15.18 1.56
N VAL A 109 -3.50 -15.22 1.45
CA VAL A 109 -2.60 -14.15 1.89
C VAL A 109 -2.62 -13.02 0.86
N PRO A 110 -3.16 -11.83 1.18
CA PRO A 110 -2.88 -10.67 0.35
C PRO A 110 -1.41 -10.28 0.50
N ASP A 111 -0.81 -9.83 -0.59
CA ASP A 111 0.56 -9.31 -0.59
C ASP A 111 0.62 -8.00 0.19
N VAL A 112 1.56 -7.91 1.13
CA VAL A 112 1.87 -6.66 1.83
C VAL A 112 2.80 -5.84 0.94
N LEU A 113 2.28 -4.77 0.34
CA LEU A 113 3.05 -3.92 -0.56
C LEU A 113 3.83 -2.82 0.17
N ALA A 114 3.28 -2.33 1.28
CA ALA A 114 3.90 -1.34 2.14
C ALA A 114 3.24 -1.32 3.53
N GLU A 115 4.03 -0.98 4.54
CA GLU A 115 3.67 -0.76 5.94
C GLU A 115 3.90 0.70 6.37
#